data_AF-A0A3P8TIR9-F1
#
_entry.id   AF-A0A3P8TIR9-F1
#
_cell.length_a   1.000
_cell.length_b   1.000
_cell.length_c   1.000
_cell.angle_alpha   90.00
_cell.angle_beta   90.00
_cell.angle_gamma   90.00
#
_symmetry.space_group_name_H-M   'P 1'
#
loop_
_entity.id
_entity.type
_entity.pdbx_description
1 polymer ?
#
loop_
_entity_poly.entity_id
_entity_poly.type
_entity_poly.pdbx_seq_one_letter_code
_entity_poly.pdbx_strand_id
1 'polypeptide(L)'
;MFWNCQSLNSFWKNISEVLSYMCRKLIASPFISIFGVPPPEITVPAPQAKAIAFASLMACRLILLQWKSDKPPSFDSWIREMLSMLQLEKLRYSRANCLENFRVTWSLFFEYVQNLYEKKLQNCDFQPEGHLQQTFRCHTDVWLVPWKNQTETLLLLCKPHTCN
;
A
#
# COMPACT_ATOMS: atom_id res chain seq x y z
N MET A 1 -14.48 -8.87 -18.19
CA MET A 1 -13.72 -7.97 -19.10
C MET A 1 -12.47 -7.36 -18.47
N PHE A 2 -12.42 -7.08 -17.16
CA PHE A 2 -11.25 -6.46 -16.50
C PHE A 2 -9.99 -7.33 -16.35
N TRP A 3 -10.13 -8.66 -16.18
CA TRP A 3 -8.98 -9.56 -15.97
C TRP A 3 -8.18 -9.85 -17.26
N ASN A 4 -8.87 -10.06 -18.38
CA ASN A 4 -8.22 -10.39 -19.67
C ASN A 4 -7.69 -9.15 -20.40
N CYS A 5 -7.82 -7.95 -19.82
CA CYS A 5 -7.33 -6.72 -20.41
C CYS A 5 -5.80 -6.64 -20.26
N GLN A 6 -5.08 -6.60 -21.38
CA GLN A 6 -3.62 -6.54 -21.39
C GLN A 6 -3.09 -5.29 -20.67
N SER A 7 -3.76 -4.15 -20.83
CA SER A 7 -3.38 -2.89 -20.18
C SER A 7 -3.51 -2.91 -18.66
N LEU A 8 -4.31 -3.84 -18.10
CA LEU A 8 -4.48 -4.02 -16.65
C LEU A 8 -3.67 -5.21 -16.10
N ASN A 9 -2.95 -5.94 -16.96
CA ASN A 9 -2.24 -7.16 -16.53
C ASN A 9 -1.18 -6.85 -15.48
N SER A 10 -0.31 -5.86 -15.74
CA SER A 10 0.71 -5.44 -14.77
C SER A 10 0.10 -4.95 -13.45
N PHE A 11 -1.01 -4.20 -13.53
CA PHE A 11 -1.75 -3.71 -12.38
C PHE A 11 -2.28 -4.88 -11.52
N TRP A 12 -2.97 -5.83 -12.13
CA TRP A 12 -3.50 -6.99 -11.42
C TRP A 12 -2.42 -7.93 -10.90
N LYS A 13 -1.33 -8.12 -11.67
CA LYS A 13 -0.18 -8.91 -11.25
C LYS A 13 0.43 -8.36 -9.97
N ASN A 14 0.72 -7.06 -9.92
CA ASN A 14 1.30 -6.44 -8.72
C ASN A 14 0.38 -6.56 -7.50
N ILE A 15 -0.94 -6.36 -7.67
CA ILE A 15 -1.92 -6.55 -6.58
C ILE A 15 -1.93 -8.01 -6.11
N SER A 16 -1.90 -8.96 -7.04
CA SER A 16 -1.88 -10.39 -6.74
C SER A 16 -0.63 -10.80 -5.96
N GLU A 17 0.52 -10.16 -6.22
CA GLU A 17 1.76 -10.35 -5.45
C GLU A 17 1.60 -9.86 -4.01
N VAL A 18 0.98 -8.69 -3.80
CA VAL A 18 0.68 -8.19 -2.43
C VAL A 18 -0.24 -9.15 -1.68
N LEU A 19 -1.33 -9.58 -2.33
CA LEU A 19 -2.29 -10.51 -1.71
C LEU A 19 -1.64 -11.85 -1.38
N SER A 20 -0.76 -12.32 -2.27
CA SER A 20 -0.01 -13.56 -2.07
C SER A 20 0.93 -13.46 -0.87
N TYR A 21 1.60 -12.31 -0.71
CA TYR A 21 2.43 -12.02 0.45
C TYR A 21 1.61 -11.99 1.76
N MET A 22 0.46 -11.29 1.76
CA MET A 22 -0.42 -11.21 2.92
C MET A 22 -0.98 -12.57 3.36
N CYS A 23 -1.34 -13.43 2.39
CA CYS A 23 -1.94 -14.74 2.68
C CYS A 23 -0.92 -15.87 2.78
N ARG A 24 0.37 -15.60 2.51
CA ARG A 24 1.46 -16.59 2.41
C ARG A 24 1.12 -17.75 1.48
N LYS A 25 0.33 -17.49 0.44
CA LYS A 25 -0.15 -18.46 -0.54
C LYS A 25 -0.24 -17.78 -1.90
N LEU A 26 0.11 -18.49 -2.97
CA LEU A 26 -0.05 -17.95 -4.32
C LEU A 26 -1.52 -17.68 -4.60
N ILE A 27 -1.84 -16.42 -4.83
CA ILE A 27 -3.17 -15.91 -5.13
C ILE A 27 -3.08 -15.22 -6.49
N ALA A 28 -3.55 -15.90 -7.53
CA ALA A 28 -3.71 -15.32 -8.86
C ALA A 28 -4.96 -15.91 -9.49
N SER A 29 -6.11 -15.33 -9.17
CA SER A 29 -7.41 -15.79 -9.66
C SER A 29 -8.26 -14.62 -10.10
N PRO A 30 -8.90 -14.69 -11.28
CA PRO A 30 -9.91 -13.71 -11.68
C PRO A 30 -11.03 -13.56 -10.65
N PHE A 31 -11.39 -14.63 -9.94
CA PHE A 31 -12.41 -14.60 -8.89
C PHE A 31 -12.00 -13.71 -7.72
N ILE A 32 -10.74 -13.85 -7.31
CA ILE A 32 -10.19 -13.02 -6.25
C ILE A 32 -10.09 -11.58 -6.72
N SER A 33 -9.52 -11.34 -7.89
CA SER A 33 -9.27 -9.97 -8.35
C SER A 33 -10.53 -9.17 -8.68
N ILE A 34 -11.55 -9.81 -9.27
CA ILE A 34 -12.80 -9.11 -9.66
C ILE A 34 -13.81 -9.12 -8.51
N PHE A 35 -14.00 -10.26 -7.85
CA PHE A 35 -15.07 -10.41 -6.85
C PHE A 35 -14.57 -10.31 -5.42
N GLY A 36 -13.26 -10.35 -5.18
CA GLY A 36 -12.72 -10.34 -3.83
C GLY A 36 -12.98 -11.63 -3.06
N VAL A 37 -13.33 -12.72 -3.76
CA VAL A 37 -13.72 -14.00 -3.16
C VAL A 37 -12.70 -15.07 -3.56
N PRO A 38 -12.10 -15.78 -2.59
CA PRO A 38 -11.26 -16.94 -2.88
C PRO A 38 -12.12 -18.06 -3.46
N PRO A 39 -11.67 -18.72 -4.55
CA PRO A 39 -12.39 -19.85 -5.10
C PRO A 39 -12.32 -21.04 -4.13
N PRO A 40 -13.20 -22.05 -4.25
CA PRO A 40 -13.34 -23.14 -3.28
C PRO A 40 -12.05 -23.93 -3.01
N GLU A 41 -11.14 -23.96 -3.97
CA GLU A 41 -9.84 -24.65 -3.89
C GLU A 41 -8.84 -23.90 -2.99
N ILE A 42 -9.11 -22.63 -2.70
CA ILE A 42 -8.26 -21.74 -1.92
C ILE A 42 -8.93 -21.44 -0.58
N THR A 43 -8.63 -22.25 0.42
CA THR A 43 -9.01 -21.95 1.81
C THR A 43 -8.12 -20.85 2.38
N VAL A 44 -8.73 -19.76 2.84
CA VAL A 44 -8.06 -18.69 3.59
C VAL A 44 -8.82 -18.39 4.88
N PRO A 45 -8.13 -18.03 5.98
CA PRO A 45 -8.77 -17.55 7.20
C PRO A 45 -9.68 -16.35 6.95
N ALA A 46 -10.75 -16.23 7.73
CA ALA A 46 -11.73 -15.15 7.60
C ALA A 46 -11.12 -13.72 7.61
N PRO A 47 -10.10 -13.39 8.43
CA PRO A 47 -9.44 -12.07 8.37
C PRO A 47 -8.77 -11.81 7.01
N GLN A 48 -8.11 -12.82 6.44
CA GLN A 48 -7.46 -12.70 5.13
C GLN A 48 -8.49 -12.60 4.01
N ALA A 49 -9.59 -13.35 4.08
CA ALA A 49 -10.70 -13.22 3.14
C ALA A 49 -11.27 -11.79 3.12
N LYS A 50 -11.44 -11.17 4.29
CA LYS A 50 -11.89 -9.78 4.40
C LYS A 50 -10.87 -8.80 3.80
N ALA A 51 -9.58 -9.01 4.04
CA ALA A 51 -8.51 -8.21 3.46
C ALA A 51 -8.49 -8.32 1.93
N ILE A 52 -8.62 -9.53 1.39
CA ILE A 52 -8.72 -9.79 -0.06
C ILE A 52 -9.92 -9.05 -0.65
N ALA A 53 -11.10 -9.18 -0.04
CA ALA A 53 -12.31 -8.52 -0.50
C ALA A 53 -12.15 -7.00 -0.53
N PHE A 54 -11.58 -6.43 0.54
CA PHE A 54 -11.32 -5.00 0.65
C PHE A 54 -10.31 -4.52 -0.42
N ALA A 55 -9.17 -5.21 -0.55
CA ALA A 55 -8.12 -4.89 -1.51
C ALA A 55 -8.61 -4.93 -2.97
N SER A 56 -9.39 -5.96 -3.30
CA SER A 56 -9.96 -6.14 -4.64
C SER A 56 -11.04 -5.09 -4.92
N LEU A 57 -11.87 -4.76 -3.92
CA LEU A 57 -12.83 -3.67 -4.03
C LEU A 57 -12.15 -2.32 -4.34
N MET A 58 -11.03 -2.02 -3.68
CA MET A 58 -10.27 -0.79 -3.95
C MET A 58 -9.69 -0.77 -5.37
N ALA A 59 -9.21 -1.91 -5.86
CA ALA A 59 -8.72 -2.05 -7.23
C ALA A 59 -9.84 -1.80 -8.26
N CYS A 60 -10.99 -2.47 -8.08
CA CYS A 60 -12.15 -2.29 -8.94
C CYS A 60 -12.68 -0.85 -8.89
N ARG A 61 -12.75 -0.25 -7.71
CA ARG A 61 -13.14 1.16 -7.54
C ARG A 61 -12.25 2.09 -8.36
N LEU A 62 -10.93 1.92 -8.29
CA LEU A 62 -9.99 2.76 -9.06
C LEU A 62 -10.16 2.60 -10.57
N ILE A 63 -10.30 1.36 -11.04
CA ILE A 63 -10.55 1.08 -12.47
C ILE A 63 -11.84 1.79 -12.91
N LEU A 64 -12.90 1.72 -12.11
CA LEU A 64 -14.18 2.35 -12.43
C LEU A 64 -14.12 3.88 -12.36
N LEU A 65 -13.34 4.47 -11.45
CA LEU A 65 -13.15 5.92 -11.40
C LEU A 65 -12.37 6.43 -12.61
N GLN A 66 -11.46 5.63 -13.16
CA GLN A 66 -10.60 5.98 -14.28
C GLN A 66 -11.04 5.34 -15.61
N TRP A 67 -12.26 4.81 -15.69
CA TRP A 67 -12.67 3.98 -16.85
C TRP A 67 -12.70 4.72 -18.19
N LYS A 68 -12.83 6.06 -18.17
CA LYS A 68 -12.78 6.93 -19.35
C LYS A 68 -11.38 7.49 -19.65
N SER A 69 -10.40 7.20 -18.79
CA SER A 69 -9.02 7.65 -18.97
C SER A 69 -8.35 6.79 -20.03
N ASP A 70 -7.53 7.41 -20.88
CA ASP A 70 -6.70 6.69 -21.86
C ASP A 70 -5.59 5.87 -21.19
N LYS A 71 -5.30 6.16 -19.91
CA LYS A 71 -4.28 5.48 -19.10
C LYS A 71 -4.93 4.63 -18.00
N PRO A 72 -4.50 3.37 -17.82
CA PRO A 72 -4.96 2.53 -16.72
C PRO A 72 -4.45 3.04 -15.36
N PRO A 73 -5.11 2.67 -14.25
CA PRO A 73 -4.63 2.97 -12.92
C PRO A 73 -3.25 2.34 -12.67
N SER A 74 -2.38 3.10 -12.00
CA SER A 74 -1.08 2.59 -11.58
C SER A 74 -1.16 1.87 -10.24
N PHE A 75 -0.24 0.93 -10.02
CA PHE A 75 -0.12 0.22 -8.75
C PHE A 75 0.12 1.18 -7.56
N ASP A 76 0.96 2.20 -7.73
CA ASP A 76 1.15 3.25 -6.71
C ASP A 76 -0.16 3.97 -6.35
N SER A 77 -1.06 4.16 -7.33
CA SER A 77 -2.37 4.79 -7.08
C SER A 77 -3.28 3.88 -6.25
N TRP A 78 -3.19 2.56 -6.48
CA TRP A 78 -3.88 1.57 -5.64
C TRP A 78 -3.33 1.51 -4.21
N ILE A 79 -2.00 1.57 -4.03
CA ILE A 79 -1.40 1.66 -2.69
C ILE A 79 -1.89 2.93 -1.95
N ARG A 80 -1.93 4.08 -2.64
CA ARG A 80 -2.45 5.33 -2.05
C ARG A 80 -3.92 5.23 -1.65
N GLU A 81 -4.77 4.68 -2.52
CA GLU A 81 -6.19 4.47 -2.21
C GLU A 81 -6.36 3.50 -1.03
N MET A 82 -5.60 2.40 -1.02
CA MET A 82 -5.58 1.44 0.09
C MET A 82 -5.21 2.11 1.41
N LEU A 83 -4.11 2.85 1.46
CA LEU A 83 -3.66 3.55 2.67
C LEU A 83 -4.69 4.57 3.16
N SER A 84 -5.33 5.31 2.24
CA SER A 84 -6.40 6.26 2.57
C SER A 84 -7.61 5.55 3.19
N MET A 85 -8.08 4.48 2.56
CA MET A 85 -9.28 3.75 2.99
C MET A 85 -9.04 2.90 4.24
N LEU A 86 -7.81 2.46 4.49
CA LEU A 86 -7.43 1.78 5.72
C LEU A 86 -7.53 2.67 6.96
N GLN A 87 -7.40 4.00 6.82
CA GLN A 87 -7.66 4.91 7.94
C GLN A 87 -9.15 4.85 8.36
N LEU A 88 -10.06 4.82 7.38
CA LEU A 88 -11.50 4.69 7.63
C LEU A 88 -11.84 3.30 8.20
N GLU A 89 -11.20 2.25 7.68
CA GLU A 89 -11.38 0.90 8.20
C GLU A 89 -10.87 0.80 9.64
N LYS A 90 -9.73 1.43 9.97
CA LYS A 90 -9.24 1.52 11.36
C LYS A 90 -10.25 2.18 12.30
N LEU A 91 -10.91 3.25 11.88
CA LEU A 91 -11.97 3.90 12.65
C LEU A 91 -13.17 2.96 12.89
N ARG A 92 -13.57 2.20 11.86
CA ARG A 92 -14.62 1.18 11.98
C ARG A 92 -14.27 0.10 13.01
N TYR A 93 -13.04 -0.41 12.98
CA TYR A 93 -12.56 -1.39 13.96
C TYR A 93 -12.41 -0.81 15.38
N SER A 94 -11.99 0.45 15.49
CA SER A 94 -11.89 1.16 16.77
C SER A 94 -13.26 1.31 17.42
N ARG A 95 -14.29 1.70 16.66
CA ARG A 95 -15.68 1.81 17.17
C ARG A 95 -16.24 0.46 17.64
N ALA A 96 -15.77 -0.65 17.10
CA ALA A 96 -16.17 -2.00 17.48
C ALA A 96 -15.31 -2.60 18.62
N ASN A 97 -14.36 -1.85 19.20
CA ASN A 97 -13.36 -2.34 20.16
C ASN A 97 -12.54 -3.55 19.66
N CYS A 98 -12.30 -3.64 18.35
CA CYS A 98 -11.56 -4.75 17.71
C CYS A 98 -10.24 -4.27 17.06
N LEU A 99 -9.58 -3.26 17.62
CA LEU A 99 -8.37 -2.67 17.02
C LEU A 99 -7.24 -3.70 16.83
N GLU A 100 -7.13 -4.69 17.71
CA GLU A 100 -6.14 -5.76 17.57
C GLU A 100 -6.38 -6.62 16.33
N ASN A 101 -7.65 -6.90 15.99
CA ASN A 101 -7.99 -7.63 14.77
C ASN A 101 -7.59 -6.84 13.52
N PHE A 102 -7.73 -5.50 13.54
CA PHE A 102 -7.22 -4.64 12.47
C PHE A 102 -5.70 -4.79 12.34
N ARG A 103 -4.98 -4.69 13.46
CA ARG A 103 -3.52 -4.81 13.48
C ARG A 103 -3.05 -6.15 12.90
N VAL A 104 -3.65 -7.25 13.34
CA VAL A 104 -3.31 -8.60 12.87
C VAL A 104 -3.67 -8.80 11.39
N THR A 105 -4.78 -8.23 10.92
CA THR A 105 -5.22 -8.38 9.52
C THR A 105 -4.31 -7.63 8.55
N TRP A 106 -3.84 -6.44 8.94
CA TRP A 106 -3.16 -5.50 8.03
C TRP A 106 -1.65 -5.37 8.28
N SER A 107 -1.08 -6.02 9.30
CA SER A 107 0.36 -5.94 9.62
C SER A 107 1.24 -6.30 8.42
N LEU A 108 0.96 -7.43 7.76
CA LEU A 108 1.71 -7.89 6.58
C LEU A 108 1.57 -6.93 5.40
N PHE A 109 0.42 -6.27 5.24
CA PHE A 109 0.27 -5.24 4.21
C PHE A 109 1.21 -4.05 4.47
N PHE A 110 1.21 -3.53 5.70
CA PHE A 110 2.07 -2.40 6.05
C PHE A 110 3.55 -2.75 5.94
N GLU A 111 3.95 -3.97 6.35
CA GLU A 111 5.31 -4.47 6.17
C GLU A 111 5.70 -4.53 4.69
N TYR A 112 4.82 -5.07 3.83
CA TYR A 112 5.06 -5.11 2.38
C TYR A 112 5.27 -3.71 1.79
N VAL A 113 4.38 -2.77 2.13
CA VAL A 113 4.43 -1.40 1.60
C VAL A 113 5.69 -0.68 2.06
N GLN A 114 6.07 -0.83 3.33
CA GLN A 114 7.31 -0.27 3.86
C GLN A 114 8.53 -0.80 3.08
N ASN A 115 8.64 -2.12 2.94
CA ASN A 115 9.72 -2.78 2.20
C ASN A 115 9.77 -2.34 0.72
N LEU A 116 8.62 -2.15 0.09
CA LEU A 116 8.52 -1.68 -1.29
C LEU A 116 9.12 -0.28 -1.45
N TYR A 117 8.76 0.66 -0.57
CA TYR A 117 9.26 2.03 -0.65
C TYR A 117 10.72 2.15 -0.23
N GLU A 118 11.18 1.38 0.76
CA GLU A 118 12.58 1.32 1.13
C GLU A 118 13.46 0.87 -0.04
N LYS A 119 13.09 -0.23 -0.72
CA LYS A 119 13.80 -0.69 -1.92
C LYS A 119 13.78 0.36 -3.04
N LYS A 120 12.64 1.03 -3.24
CA LYS A 120 12.51 2.06 -4.28
C LYS A 120 13.44 3.26 -4.01
N LEU A 121 13.56 3.69 -2.75
CA LEU A 121 14.44 4.78 -2.32
C LEU A 121 15.92 4.39 -2.38
N GLN A 122 16.26 3.16 -1.99
CA GLN A 122 17.65 2.66 -2.06
C GLN A 122 18.20 2.59 -3.49
N ASN A 123 17.31 2.44 -4.49
CA ASN A 123 17.68 2.42 -5.90
C ASN A 123 17.76 3.83 -6.53
N CYS A 124 17.51 4.89 -5.77
CA CYS A 124 17.64 6.26 -6.24
C CYS A 124 19.06 6.77 -5.95
N ASP A 125 19.80 7.12 -7.00
CA ASP A 125 21.07 7.83 -6.86
C ASP A 125 20.84 9.30 -6.49
N PHE A 126 21.82 9.90 -5.83
CA PHE A 126 21.83 11.35 -5.64
C PHE A 126 22.00 12.05 -6.98
N GLN A 127 21.35 13.22 -7.13
CA GLN A 127 21.49 14.03 -8.33
C GLN A 127 22.97 14.41 -8.53
N PRO A 128 23.54 14.20 -9.73
CA PRO A 128 24.92 14.59 -10.02
C PRO A 128 25.08 16.11 -9.97
N GLU A 129 26.33 16.56 -9.94
CA GLU A 129 26.65 18.00 -9.89
C GLU A 129 26.00 18.78 -11.04
N GLY A 130 25.41 19.93 -10.71
CA GLY A 130 24.75 20.80 -11.67
C GLY A 130 23.61 21.60 -11.06
N HIS A 131 22.85 22.30 -11.91
CA HIS A 131 21.77 23.21 -11.48
C HIS A 131 20.64 22.54 -10.69
N LEU A 132 20.50 21.21 -10.79
CA LEU A 132 19.47 20.45 -10.12
C LEU A 132 19.96 19.81 -8.80
N GLN A 133 21.26 19.83 -8.51
CA GLN A 133 21.80 19.28 -7.27
C GLN A 133 21.38 20.17 -6.10
N GLN A 134 20.73 19.58 -5.10
CA GLN A 134 20.27 20.29 -3.92
C GLN A 134 20.57 19.46 -2.67
N THR A 135 21.10 20.11 -1.65
CA THR A 135 21.36 19.50 -0.35
C THR A 135 20.68 20.36 0.72
N PHE A 136 19.90 19.71 1.58
CA PHE A 136 19.24 20.37 2.70
C PHE A 136 19.79 19.82 4.01
N ARG A 137 20.06 20.73 4.95
CA ARG A 137 20.31 20.36 6.35
C ARG A 137 18.99 20.35 7.08
N CYS A 138 18.58 19.18 7.55
CA CYS A 138 17.33 18.99 8.28
C CYS A 138 17.58 18.71 9.76
N HIS A 139 16.69 19.22 10.60
CA HIS A 139 16.51 18.85 12.00
C HIS A 139 15.13 18.21 12.14
N THR A 140 15.08 17.02 12.74
CA THR A 140 13.84 16.25 12.85
C THR A 140 13.69 15.76 14.29
N ASP A 141 12.55 16.05 14.88
CA ASP A 141 12.14 15.47 16.16
C ASP A 141 11.17 14.34 15.89
N VAL A 142 11.56 13.14 16.30
CA VAL A 142 10.76 11.92 16.14
C VAL A 142 10.43 11.39 17.51
N TRP A 143 9.14 11.28 17.81
CA TRP A 143 8.65 10.60 18.98
C TRP A 143 8.41 9.13 18.66
N LEU A 144 9.17 8.26 19.32
CA LEU A 144 9.08 6.82 19.19
C LEU A 144 8.49 6.26 20.49
N VAL A 145 7.43 5.47 20.38
CA VAL A 145 6.88 4.68 21.48
C VAL A 145 6.98 3.20 21.11
N PRO A 146 8.16 2.57 21.31
CA PRO A 146 8.44 1.23 20.81
C PRO A 146 7.45 0.17 21.30
N TRP A 147 7.03 0.22 22.56
CA TRP A 147 6.10 -0.73 23.17
C TRP A 147 4.64 -0.58 22.69
N LYS A 148 4.31 0.52 22.01
CA LYS A 148 3.02 0.69 21.32
C LYS A 148 3.15 0.60 19.80
N ASN A 149 4.36 0.39 19.27
CA ASN A 149 4.66 0.45 17.85
C ASN A 149 4.15 1.75 17.19
N GLN A 150 4.32 2.88 17.88
CA GLN A 150 3.92 4.20 17.41
C GLN A 150 5.15 5.04 17.12
N THR A 151 5.10 5.75 15.99
CA THR A 151 6.12 6.70 15.57
C THR A 151 5.41 7.95 15.07
N GLU A 152 5.79 9.10 15.61
CA GLU A 152 5.25 10.40 15.21
C GLU A 152 6.40 11.36 14.91
N THR A 153 6.34 12.07 13.80
CA THR A 153 7.26 13.18 13.52
C THR A 153 6.66 14.44 14.14
N LEU A 154 7.28 14.92 15.21
CA LEU A 154 6.83 16.12 15.91
C LEU A 154 7.27 17.40 15.19
N LEU A 155 8.48 17.37 14.62
CA LEU A 155 9.07 18.50 13.92
C LEU A 155 9.94 18.02 12.76
N LEU A 156 9.86 18.72 11.64
CA LEU A 156 10.79 18.57 10.52
C LEU A 156 11.12 19.97 9.99
N LEU A 157 12.34 20.42 10.22
CA LEU A 157 12.85 21.72 9.76
C LEU A 157 14.03 21.49 8.82
N CYS A 158 13.89 21.86 7.56
CA CYS A 158 14.95 21.75 6.56
C CYS A 158 15.33 23.14 6.04
N LYS A 159 16.64 23.39 5.87
CA LYS A 159 17.17 24.60 5.22
C LYS A 159 18.19 24.21 4.14
N PRO A 160 18.29 24.98 3.03
CA PRO A 160 19.35 24.76 2.06
C PRO A 160 20.72 24.75 2.74
N HIS A 161 21.58 23.81 2.37
CA HIS A 161 22.94 23.79 2.88
C HIS A 161 23.76 24.90 2.21
N THR A 162 23.80 26.07 2.82
CA THR A 162 24.68 27.17 2.38
C THR A 162 26.08 26.91 2.91
N CYS A 163 27.04 26.61 2.03
CA CYS A 163 28.45 26.71 2.37
C CYS A 163 28.80 28.20 2.53
N ASN A 164 29.28 28.59 3.72
CA ASN A 164 29.97 29.87 3.92
C ASN A 164 31.45 29.71 3.56
#